data_AF-A0A7C4V6H2-F1
#
_entry.id   AF-A0A7C4V6H2-F1
#
_cell.length_a   1.000
_cell.length_b   1.000
_cell.length_c   1.000
_cell.angle_alpha   90.00
_cell.angle_beta   90.00
_cell.angle_gamma   90.00
#
_symmetry.space_group_name_H-M   'P 1'
#
loop_
_entity.id
_entity.type
_entity.pdbx_description
1 polymer ?
#
loop_
_entity_poly.entity_id
_entity_poly.type
_entity_poly.pdbx_seq_one_letter_code
_entity_poly.pdbx_strand_id
1 'polypeptide(L)'
;MFFRKRDEHVKPEGMAFWVRVRTEKSGEVVPLRISRASELSPTQQGYYVRKVVIAPQSLDRAVLEIWFDRRARPVKKAVEGGELVPIKEWT
;
A
#
# COMPACT_ATOMS: atom_id res chain seq x y z
N MET A 1 -19.48 20.94 4.49
CA MET A 1 -18.47 20.24 5.32
C MET A 1 -18.02 18.98 4.57
N PHE A 2 -16.87 19.01 3.89
CA PHE A 2 -16.38 17.83 3.16
C PHE A 2 -15.55 16.97 4.10
N PHE A 3 -16.18 15.95 4.69
CA PHE A 3 -15.47 14.91 5.42
C PHE A 3 -14.58 14.15 4.44
N ARG A 4 -13.26 14.40 4.53
CA ARG A 4 -12.25 13.68 3.76
C ARG A 4 -12.23 12.23 4.24
N LYS A 5 -12.88 11.33 3.49
CA LYS A 5 -12.86 9.88 3.78
C LYS A 5 -11.39 9.42 3.83
N ARG A 6 -10.98 8.85 4.96
CA ARG A 6 -9.65 8.24 5.10
C ARG A 6 -9.58 7.02 4.17
N ASP A 7 -8.40 6.77 3.60
CA ASP A 7 -8.21 5.59 2.75
C ASP A 7 -8.42 4.31 3.58
N GLU A 8 -9.09 3.32 3.00
CA GLU A 8 -9.45 2.08 3.70
C GLU A 8 -8.28 1.09 3.84
N HIS A 9 -7.21 1.25 3.05
CA HIS A 9 -6.09 0.30 2.95
C HIS A 9 -4.73 0.94 3.32
N VAL A 10 -4.58 2.25 3.14
CA VAL A 10 -3.32 2.97 3.36
C VAL A 10 -3.41 3.79 4.64
N LYS A 11 -2.71 3.34 5.70
CA LYS A 11 -2.65 4.04 6.99
C LYS A 11 -1.48 5.04 6.99
N PRO A 12 -1.74 6.36 7.02
CA PRO A 12 -0.66 7.35 7.16
C PRO A 12 -0.08 7.33 8.57
N GLU A 13 1.25 7.31 8.69
CA GLU A 13 1.96 7.44 9.98
C GLU A 13 3.22 8.29 9.79
N GLY A 14 3.20 9.54 10.28
CA GLY A 14 4.31 10.47 10.11
C GLY A 14 4.76 10.62 8.64
N MET A 15 6.03 10.31 8.39
CA MET A 15 6.67 10.33 7.06
C MET A 15 6.54 9.00 6.29
N ALA A 16 5.62 8.12 6.70
CA ALA A 16 5.39 6.85 6.04
C ALA A 16 3.90 6.56 5.80
N PHE A 17 3.68 5.52 5.02
CA PHE A 17 2.42 4.82 4.89
C PHE A 17 2.62 3.36 5.30
N TRP A 18 1.68 2.85 6.07
CA TRP A 18 1.53 1.42 6.29
C TRP A 18 0.47 0.87 5.37
N VAL A 19 0.72 -0.33 4.88
CA VAL A 19 -0.21 -1.19 4.15
C VAL A 19 0.03 -2.64 4.57
N ARG A 20 -0.99 -3.47 4.48
CA ARG A 20 -0.87 -4.93 4.66
C ARG A 20 -1.33 -5.60 3.37
N VAL A 21 -0.51 -6.50 2.83
CA VAL A 21 -0.83 -7.30 1.64
C VAL A 21 -1.06 -8.73 2.09
N ARG A 22 -2.22 -9.31 1.76
CA ARG A 22 -2.50 -10.74 1.93
C ARG A 22 -2.14 -11.44 0.62
N THR A 23 -1.21 -12.39 0.64
CA THR A 23 -0.85 -13.16 -0.55
C THR A 23 -1.97 -14.13 -0.93
N GLU A 24 -2.14 -14.37 -2.22
CA GLU A 24 -3.27 -15.16 -2.74
C GLU A 24 -3.16 -16.66 -2.40
N LYS A 25 -1.96 -17.25 -2.46
CA LYS A 25 -1.79 -18.70 -2.33
C LYS A 25 -1.81 -19.20 -0.88
N SER A 26 -1.05 -18.55 0.01
CA SER A 26 -0.96 -18.92 1.43
C SER A 26 -1.88 -18.13 2.34
N GLY A 27 -2.41 -16.99 1.89
CA GLY A 27 -3.13 -16.06 2.76
C GLY A 27 -2.23 -15.34 3.76
N GLU A 28 -0.90 -15.42 3.61
CA GLU A 28 0.05 -14.77 4.51
C GLU A 28 -0.05 -13.25 4.40
N VAL A 29 -0.19 -12.58 5.54
CA VAL A 29 -0.32 -11.12 5.59
C VAL A 29 1.03 -10.48 5.86
N VAL A 30 1.53 -9.73 4.88
CA VAL A 30 2.81 -9.03 4.93
C VAL A 30 2.58 -7.53 5.19
N PRO A 31 3.01 -7.00 6.34
CA PRO A 31 3.01 -5.56 6.58
C PRO A 31 4.13 -4.88 5.82
N LEU A 32 3.83 -3.77 5.15
CA LEU A 32 4.79 -2.97 4.40
C LEU A 32 4.76 -1.53 4.89
N ARG A 33 5.96 -0.99 5.10
CA ARG A 33 6.18 0.43 5.33
C ARG A 33 6.69 1.07 4.04
N ILE A 34 6.07 2.18 3.66
CA ILE A 34 6.43 2.97 2.48
C ILE A 34 6.80 4.38 2.94
N SER A 35 8.05 4.76 2.78
CA SER A 35 8.59 6.08 3.07
C SER A 35 8.10 7.12 2.07
N ARG A 36 7.54 8.22 2.56
CA ARG A 36 7.15 9.37 1.74
C ARG A 36 8.33 10.12 1.15
N ALA A 37 9.49 10.03 1.79
CA ALA A 37 10.67 10.79 1.42
C ALA A 37 11.51 10.08 0.35
N SER A 38 11.54 8.75 0.36
CA SER A 38 12.52 7.98 -0.42
C SER A 38 11.93 6.92 -1.34
N GLU A 39 10.66 6.53 -1.16
CA GLU A 39 10.06 5.44 -1.94
C GLU A 39 8.97 5.92 -2.93
N LEU A 40 8.63 7.21 -2.91
CA LEU A 40 7.68 7.79 -3.86
C LEU A 40 8.39 8.33 -5.09
N SER A 41 8.15 7.71 -6.24
CA SER A 41 8.60 8.22 -7.53
C SER A 41 7.66 9.33 -8.00
N PRO A 42 8.16 10.53 -8.35
CA PRO A 42 7.33 11.59 -8.90
C PRO A 42 6.80 11.23 -10.29
N THR A 43 5.57 11.63 -10.59
CA THR A 43 4.91 11.49 -11.89
C THR A 43 4.25 12.81 -12.29
N GLN A 44 3.75 12.92 -13.53
CA GLN A 44 3.04 14.12 -13.98
C GLN A 44 1.79 14.44 -13.12
N GLN A 45 1.11 13.41 -12.62
CA GLN A 45 -0.12 13.54 -11.84
C GLN A 45 0.08 13.51 -10.31
N GLY A 46 1.28 13.18 -9.82
CA GLY A 46 1.56 13.09 -8.40
C GLY A 46 2.73 12.16 -8.12
N TYR A 47 2.46 11.04 -7.46
CA TYR A 47 3.48 10.07 -7.09
C TYR A 47 3.04 8.64 -7.37
N TYR A 48 4.01 7.75 -7.46
CA TYR A 48 3.82 6.34 -7.69
C TYR A 48 4.81 5.53 -6.86
N VAL A 49 4.37 4.38 -6.36
CA VAL A 49 5.24 3.39 -5.72
C VAL A 49 4.88 2.00 -6.23
N ARG A 50 5.90 1.20 -6.48
CA ARG A 50 5.80 -0.23 -6.78
C ARG A 50 6.68 -1.01 -5.82
N LYS A 51 6.11 -2.00 -5.14
CA LYS A 51 6.86 -2.93 -4.28
C LYS A 51 6.61 -4.36 -4.71
N VAL A 52 7.68 -5.12 -4.87
CA VAL A 52 7.62 -6.58 -4.85
C VAL A 52 7.57 -7.02 -3.39
N VAL A 53 6.62 -7.89 -3.09
CA VAL A 53 6.39 -8.45 -1.76
C VAL A 53 6.71 -9.92 -1.84
N ILE A 54 7.56 -10.40 -0.93
CA ILE A 54 7.82 -11.83 -0.74
C ILE A 54 7.44 -12.15 0.69
N ALA A 55 6.49 -13.07 0.84
CA ALA A 55 6.00 -13.49 2.13
C ALA A 55 7.09 -14.32 2.84
N PRO A 56 7.49 -13.97 4.07
CA PRO A 56 8.66 -14.58 4.71
C PRO A 56 8.49 -16.07 5.05
N GLN A 57 7.26 -16.57 5.26
CA GLN A 57 7.03 -17.98 5.61
C GLN A 57 6.76 -18.85 4.38
N SER A 58 5.86 -18.40 3.51
CA SER A 58 5.41 -19.16 2.33
C SER A 58 6.23 -18.92 1.07
N LEU A 59 7.04 -17.84 1.04
CA LEU A 59 7.75 -17.34 -0.14
C LEU A 59 6.83 -16.94 -1.29
N ASP A 60 5.54 -16.75 -1.01
CA ASP A 60 4.59 -16.25 -1.99
C ASP A 60 4.96 -14.84 -2.42
N ARG A 61 4.78 -14.60 -3.71
CA ARG A 61 5.09 -13.32 -4.32
C ARG A 61 3.81 -12.56 -4.65
N ALA A 62 3.79 -11.30 -4.24
CA ALA A 62 2.81 -10.33 -4.70
C ALA A 62 3.50 -9.05 -5.19
N VAL A 63 2.80 -8.23 -5.98
CA VAL A 63 3.28 -6.92 -6.40
C VAL A 63 2.23 -5.88 -6.00
N LEU A 64 2.64 -4.92 -5.18
CA LEU A 64 1.82 -3.79 -4.78
C LEU A 64 2.17 -2.57 -5.63
N GLU A 65 1.14 -1.92 -6.16
CA GLU A 65 1.23 -0.62 -6.82
C GLU A 65 0.26 0.37 -6.20
N ILE A 66 0.75 1.58 -5.91
CA ILE A 66 -0.09 2.68 -5.41
C ILE A 66 0.25 3.95 -6.18
N TRP A 67 -0.80 4.59 -6.70
CA TRP A 67 -0.73 5.92 -7.27
C TRP A 67 -1.27 6.92 -6.27
N PHE A 68 -0.58 8.05 -6.16
CA PHE A 68 -0.96 9.16 -5.31
C PHE A 68 -1.11 10.43 -6.15
N ASP A 69 -1.95 11.35 -5.68
CA ASP A 69 -1.98 12.70 -6.24
C ASP A 69 -0.80 13.56 -5.77
N ARG A 70 -0.73 14.81 -6.25
CA ARG A 70 0.31 15.79 -5.88
C ARG A 70 0.41 16.10 -4.38
N ARG A 71 -0.59 15.72 -3.58
CA ARG A 71 -0.58 15.88 -2.11
C ARG A 71 -0.26 14.57 -1.40
N ALA A 72 0.31 13.59 -2.12
CA ALA A 72 0.58 12.25 -1.65
C ALA A 72 -0.66 11.55 -1.05
N ARG A 73 -1.85 11.79 -1.62
CA ARG A 73 -3.08 11.09 -1.24
C ARG A 73 -3.28 9.90 -2.17
N PRO A 74 -3.51 8.67 -1.66
CA PRO A 74 -3.77 7.52 -2.53
C PRO A 74 -5.00 7.78 -3.42
N VAL A 75 -4.87 7.49 -4.71
CA VAL A 75 -5.96 7.63 -5.69
C VAL A 75 -6.27 6.33 -6.43
N LYS A 76 -5.28 5.45 -6.58
CA LYS A 76 -5.44 4.12 -7.17
C LYS A 76 -4.51 3.14 -6.47
N LYS A 77 -4.96 1.90 -6.33
CA LYS A 77 -4.22 0.78 -5.74
C LYS A 77 -4.44 -0.45 -6.63
N ALA A 78 -3.38 -1.22 -6.83
CA ALA A 78 -3.46 -2.52 -7.49
C ALA A 78 -2.54 -3.50 -6.76
N VAL A 79 -2.97 -4.75 -6.68
CA VAL A 79 -2.15 -5.86 -6.18
C VAL A 79 -2.24 -6.99 -7.17
N GLU A 80 -1.09 -7.50 -7.60
CA GLU A 80 -0.96 -8.74 -8.34
C GLU A 80 -0.52 -9.85 -7.37
N GLY A 81 -1.13 -11.04 -7.43
CA GLY A 81 -0.79 -12.17 -6.55
C GLY A 81 -1.26 -12.01 -5.11
N GLY A 82 -2.28 -11.20 -4.85
CA GLY A 82 -2.83 -10.96 -3.52
C GLY A 82 -3.83 -9.80 -3.47
N GLU A 83 -4.14 -9.36 -2.25
CA GLU A 83 -5.07 -8.27 -1.98
C GLU A 83 -4.56 -7.35 -0.86
N LEU A 84 -5.07 -6.12 -0.81
CA LEU A 84 -4.82 -5.21 0.32
C LEU A 84 -5.77 -5.54 1.47
N VAL A 85 -5.22 -5.68 2.68
CA VAL A 85 -6.01 -5.90 3.89
C VAL A 85 -6.55 -4.56 4.40
N PRO A 86 -7.87 -4.41 4.56
CA PRO A 86 -8.47 -3.19 5.11
C PRO A 86 -7.94 -2.86 6.51
N ILE A 87 -7.72 -1.57 6.79
CA ILE A 87 -7.20 -1.09 8.09
C ILE A 87 -8.09 -1.55 9.27
N LYS A 88 -9.40 -1.67 9.04
CA LYS A 88 -10.37 -2.15 10.03
C LYS A 88 -10.13 -3.60 10.47
N GLU A 89 -9.43 -4.40 9.66
CA GLU A 89 -9.07 -5.79 9.94
C GLU A 89 -7.67 -5.92 10.56
N TRP A 90 -6.99 -4.80 10.82
CA TRP A 90 -5.66 -4.83 11.43
C TRP A 90 -5.80 -5.03 12.94
N THR A 91 -5.58 -6.26 13.38
CA THR A 91 -5.25 -6.58 14.77
C THR A 91 -3.78 -6.29 15.07
#